data_AF-A0AAP1RG27-F1
#
_entry.id   AF-A0AAP1RG27-F1
#
_cell.length_a   1.000
_cell.length_b   1.000
_cell.length_c   1.000
_cell.angle_alpha   90.00
_cell.angle_beta   90.00
_cell.angle_gamma   90.00
#
_symmetry.space_group_name_H-M   'P 1'
#
loop_
_entity.id
_entity.type
_entity.pdbx_description
1 polymer ?
#
loop_
_entity_poly.entity_id
_entity_poly.type
_entity_poly.pdbx_seq_one_letter_code
_entity_poly.pdbx_strand_id
1 'polypeptide(L)'
;MELIIKNTVPKKSKVYDTYWKFATERQNIFFNKINKKEIWTEDEILIKHKFTNAYRASDRVSQYLIKEIIYNNTHSQEPKEVLFRILLFKIFNKIETWESLSKKIGDISFKNYKYELYDKILTDIMTSGKAIYSGAYIMTSGRSTFGYSKKHRNHLKLIEFMMNDKLDEKISELKSLESLFYLLKSYPTIGNFLGYQYATDINYSLLCDFNEMDFVFPGPGALDGIKKCFTDIGGYSQSDIIKYVTDRQEKEVLRLDLDFKDLWGRRLQLIDCQNLFCEVDKYSRVAHPDIDGISGRKRIKQIYRQKKNNSIINYWYPPKWKINDKIKNI
;
A
#
# COMPACT_ATOMS: atom_id res chain seq x y z
N MET A 1 -40.81 -0.05 2.07
CA MET A 1 -40.71 -0.84 0.82
C MET A 1 -39.23 -0.99 0.51
N GLU A 2 -38.59 -2.04 1.02
CA GLU A 2 -37.18 -2.31 0.72
C GLU A 2 -37.10 -2.81 -0.73
N LEU A 3 -36.51 -2.00 -1.60
CA LEU A 3 -36.07 -2.47 -2.91
C LEU A 3 -34.95 -3.50 -2.67
N ILE A 4 -35.31 -4.77 -2.61
CA ILE A 4 -34.34 -5.86 -2.74
C ILE A 4 -33.85 -5.81 -4.18
N ILE A 5 -32.81 -5.02 -4.43
CA ILE A 5 -32.07 -5.09 -5.68
C ILE A 5 -31.37 -6.46 -5.64
N LYS A 6 -31.97 -7.47 -6.28
CA LYS A 6 -31.29 -8.73 -6.56
C LYS A 6 -30.17 -8.44 -7.55
N ASN A 7 -29.01 -8.04 -7.04
CA ASN A 7 -27.81 -7.94 -7.86
C ASN A 7 -27.54 -9.33 -8.44
N THR A 8 -27.43 -9.40 -9.76
CA THR A 8 -26.97 -10.61 -10.45
C THR A 8 -25.60 -11.00 -9.89
N VAL A 9 -25.43 -12.26 -9.51
CA VAL A 9 -24.21 -12.75 -8.86
C VAL A 9 -23.03 -12.68 -9.84
N PRO A 10 -21.82 -12.26 -9.42
CA PRO A 10 -20.66 -12.19 -10.30
C PRO A 10 -20.31 -13.57 -10.88
N LYS A 11 -20.00 -13.62 -12.18
CA LYS A 11 -19.49 -14.81 -12.87
C LYS A 11 -17.98 -14.81 -12.84
N LYS A 12 -17.42 -15.82 -12.16
CA LYS A 12 -15.98 -16.01 -11.96
C LYS A 12 -15.33 -16.62 -13.20
N SER A 13 -14.09 -16.22 -13.49
CA SER A 13 -13.20 -16.89 -14.43
C SER A 13 -12.24 -17.84 -13.69
N LYS A 14 -11.41 -18.60 -14.43
CA LYS A 14 -10.32 -19.39 -13.84
C LYS A 14 -9.27 -18.56 -13.08
N VAL A 15 -9.14 -17.27 -13.38
CA VAL A 15 -8.19 -16.37 -12.67
C VAL A 15 -8.67 -16.08 -11.25
N TYR A 16 -9.97 -16.20 -10.97
CA TYR A 16 -10.49 -16.07 -9.60
C TYR A 16 -9.92 -17.14 -8.66
N ASP A 17 -9.79 -18.38 -9.12
CA ASP A 17 -9.15 -19.44 -8.31
C ASP A 17 -7.64 -19.18 -8.17
N THR A 18 -7.03 -18.60 -9.20
CA THR A 18 -5.63 -18.16 -9.16
C THR A 18 -5.40 -17.02 -8.16
N TYR A 19 -6.37 -16.12 -7.97
CA TYR A 19 -6.29 -15.07 -6.95
C TYR A 19 -6.07 -15.67 -5.56
N TRP A 20 -6.85 -16.69 -5.19
CA TRP A 20 -6.75 -17.32 -3.87
C TRP A 20 -5.49 -18.18 -3.74
N LYS A 21 -5.15 -18.97 -4.76
CA LYS A 21 -3.89 -19.73 -4.79
C LYS A 21 -2.67 -18.82 -4.66
N PHE A 22 -2.66 -17.70 -5.39
CA PHE A 22 -1.63 -16.68 -5.29
C PHE A 22 -1.57 -16.07 -3.89
N ALA A 23 -2.71 -15.68 -3.31
CA ALA A 23 -2.76 -15.09 -1.96
C ALA A 23 -2.18 -16.05 -0.90
N THR A 24 -2.58 -17.32 -0.96
CA THR A 24 -2.05 -18.40 -0.10
C THR A 24 -0.55 -18.57 -0.27
N GLU A 25 -0.06 -18.67 -1.51
CA GLU A 25 1.36 -18.89 -1.75
C GLU A 25 2.21 -17.67 -1.35
N ARG A 26 1.68 -16.45 -1.51
CA ARG A 26 2.34 -15.25 -0.99
C ARG A 26 2.43 -15.26 0.54
N GLN A 27 1.43 -15.80 1.25
CA GLN A 27 1.52 -15.98 2.70
C GLN A 27 2.47 -17.11 3.10
N ASN A 28 2.50 -18.23 2.38
CA ASN A 28 3.49 -19.28 2.61
C ASN A 28 4.92 -18.73 2.48
N ILE A 29 5.21 -17.96 1.43
CA ILE A 29 6.51 -17.29 1.26
C ILE A 29 6.81 -16.34 2.42
N PHE A 30 5.83 -15.58 2.90
CA PHE A 30 6.01 -14.66 4.02
C PHE A 30 6.40 -15.42 5.30
N PHE A 31 5.66 -16.46 5.67
CA PHE A 31 5.95 -17.28 6.85
C PHE A 31 7.24 -18.10 6.69
N ASN A 32 7.52 -18.65 5.50
CA ASN A 32 8.78 -19.35 5.24
C ASN A 32 9.99 -18.41 5.43
N LYS A 33 9.87 -17.13 5.07
CA LYS A 33 10.92 -16.12 5.33
C LYS A 33 11.10 -15.83 6.81
N ILE A 34 10.00 -15.67 7.56
CA ILE A 34 10.07 -15.42 9.01
C ILE A 34 10.71 -16.62 9.72
N ASN A 35 10.32 -17.83 9.33
CA ASN A 35 10.86 -19.09 9.87
C ASN A 35 12.23 -19.46 9.27
N LYS A 36 12.89 -18.55 8.55
CA LYS A 36 14.24 -18.73 7.99
C LYS A 36 14.43 -20.01 7.16
N LYS A 37 13.37 -20.47 6.47
CA LYS A 37 13.50 -21.58 5.53
C LYS A 37 14.37 -21.19 4.33
N GLU A 38 15.15 -22.15 3.83
CA GLU A 38 16.02 -21.96 2.68
C GLU A 38 15.22 -21.78 1.38
N ILE A 39 14.24 -22.65 1.16
CA ILE A 39 13.32 -22.59 0.03
C ILE A 39 12.03 -21.91 0.48
N TRP A 40 11.64 -20.84 -0.22
CA TRP A 40 10.44 -20.08 0.12
C TRP A 40 9.19 -20.53 -0.65
N THR A 41 9.37 -21.02 -1.87
CA THR A 41 8.31 -21.46 -2.80
C THR A 41 8.94 -22.24 -3.95
N GLU A 42 8.14 -23.06 -4.62
CA GLU A 42 8.49 -23.72 -5.89
C GLU A 42 7.82 -23.03 -7.10
N ASP A 43 6.98 -22.01 -6.88
CA ASP A 43 6.33 -21.27 -7.96
C ASP A 43 7.35 -20.42 -8.75
N GLU A 44 7.62 -20.83 -9.99
CA GLU A 44 8.60 -20.19 -10.88
C GLU A 44 8.31 -18.71 -11.15
N ILE A 45 7.02 -18.31 -11.21
CA ILE A 45 6.62 -16.93 -11.45
C ILE A 45 6.97 -16.08 -10.23
N LEU A 46 6.69 -16.58 -9.02
CA LEU A 46 6.98 -15.90 -7.76
C LEU A 46 8.49 -15.86 -7.43
N ILE A 47 9.26 -16.86 -7.88
CA ILE A 47 10.73 -16.85 -7.80
C ILE A 47 11.30 -15.75 -8.69
N LYS A 48 10.81 -15.66 -9.94
CA LYS A 48 11.38 -14.78 -10.97
C LYS A 48 10.95 -13.32 -10.83
N HIS A 49 9.74 -13.05 -10.38
CA HIS A 49 9.13 -11.72 -10.46
C HIS A 49 8.82 -11.12 -9.09
N LYS A 50 8.83 -9.78 -9.01
CA LYS A 50 8.58 -9.06 -7.77
C LYS A 50 7.08 -8.86 -7.52
N PHE A 51 6.60 -9.38 -6.39
CA PHE A 51 5.24 -9.19 -5.88
C PHE A 51 5.25 -8.60 -4.46
N THR A 52 4.14 -7.99 -4.06
CA THR A 52 3.90 -7.58 -2.66
C THR A 52 3.49 -8.79 -1.81
N ASN A 53 3.42 -8.63 -0.49
CA ASN A 53 2.79 -9.61 0.39
C ASN A 53 1.26 -9.55 0.28
N ALA A 54 0.57 -10.59 0.79
CA ALA A 54 -0.90 -10.56 0.80
C ALA A 54 -1.44 -9.48 1.76
N TYR A 55 -0.79 -9.33 2.92
CA TYR A 55 -1.02 -8.19 3.82
C TYR A 55 -0.11 -7.03 3.42
N ARG A 56 -0.70 -5.89 3.05
CA ARG A 56 0.03 -4.68 2.62
C ARG A 56 1.01 -4.21 3.68
N ALA A 57 0.60 -4.27 4.94
CA ALA A 57 1.41 -3.82 6.06
C ALA A 57 2.70 -4.64 6.23
N SER A 58 2.75 -5.87 5.71
CA SER A 58 3.95 -6.72 5.74
C SER A 58 4.97 -6.37 4.66
N ASP A 59 4.65 -5.50 3.69
CA ASP A 59 5.64 -5.04 2.71
C ASP A 59 6.75 -4.24 3.38
N ARG A 60 7.98 -4.37 2.86
CA ARG A 60 9.17 -3.71 3.43
C ARG A 60 9.01 -2.20 3.63
N VAL A 61 8.38 -1.51 2.67
CA VAL A 61 8.18 -0.05 2.74
C VAL A 61 7.10 0.30 3.77
N SER A 62 6.05 -0.52 3.90
CA SER A 62 5.02 -0.38 4.93
C SER A 62 5.60 -0.64 6.32
N GLN A 63 6.43 -1.68 6.47
CA GLN A 63 7.13 -1.97 7.72
C GLN A 63 8.06 -0.82 8.14
N TYR A 64 8.79 -0.23 7.20
CA TYR A 64 9.62 0.93 7.48
C TYR A 64 8.77 2.14 7.89
N LEU A 65 7.67 2.42 7.19
CA LEU A 65 6.71 3.46 7.57
C LEU A 65 6.23 3.26 9.01
N ILE A 66 5.69 2.07 9.31
CA ILE A 66 5.09 1.78 10.61
C ILE A 66 6.16 1.92 11.71
N LYS A 67 7.31 1.26 11.58
CA LYS A 67 8.29 1.20 12.66
C LYS A 67 9.14 2.45 12.79
N GLU A 68 9.72 2.91 11.68
CA GLU A 68 10.77 3.94 11.72
C GLU A 68 10.19 5.35 11.62
N ILE A 69 9.03 5.52 10.96
CA ILE A 69 8.43 6.84 10.71
C ILE A 69 7.35 7.17 11.73
N ILE A 70 6.43 6.23 11.97
CA ILE A 70 5.27 6.43 12.83
C ILE A 70 5.64 6.19 14.30
N TYR A 71 6.06 4.96 14.64
CA TYR A 71 6.18 4.51 16.03
C TYR A 71 7.60 4.53 16.60
N ASN A 72 8.56 5.18 15.94
CA ASN A 72 9.90 5.34 16.48
C ASN A 72 9.88 6.36 17.63
N ASN A 73 10.18 5.89 18.83
CA ASN A 73 10.12 6.67 20.07
C ASN A 73 11.22 7.74 20.20
N THR A 74 12.18 7.77 19.28
CA THR A 74 13.19 8.85 19.22
C THR A 74 12.64 10.14 18.59
N HIS A 75 11.51 10.07 17.88
CA HIS A 75 10.85 11.22 17.25
C HIS A 75 9.64 11.71 18.06
N SER A 76 9.32 12.99 17.94
CA SER A 76 8.09 13.57 18.52
C SER A 76 6.84 12.82 18.03
N GLN A 77 5.96 12.48 18.97
CA GLN A 77 4.68 11.80 18.73
C GLN A 77 3.50 12.78 18.66
N GLU A 78 3.75 14.10 18.63
CA GLU A 78 2.70 15.08 18.37
C GLU A 78 2.02 14.79 17.01
N PRO A 79 0.68 14.86 16.91
CA PRO A 79 -0.05 14.54 15.68
C PRO A 79 0.51 15.21 14.42
N LYS A 80 0.80 16.51 14.51
CA LYS A 80 1.38 17.30 13.42
C LYS A 80 2.74 16.77 12.93
N GLU A 81 3.59 16.37 13.87
CA GLU A 81 4.94 15.85 13.58
C GLU A 81 4.86 14.46 12.93
N VAL A 82 4.01 13.58 13.46
CA VAL A 82 3.75 12.26 12.87
C VAL A 82 3.20 12.40 11.44
N LEU A 83 2.20 13.26 11.24
CA LEU A 83 1.59 13.49 9.92
C LEU A 83 2.64 14.01 8.92
N PHE A 84 3.44 15.00 9.30
CA PHE A 84 4.49 15.54 8.45
C PHE A 84 5.46 14.45 7.98
N ARG A 85 5.94 13.61 8.90
CA ARG A 85 6.85 12.51 8.58
C ARG A 85 6.20 11.47 7.66
N ILE A 86 4.93 11.11 7.90
CA ILE A 86 4.17 10.20 7.02
C ILE A 86 4.09 10.79 5.60
N LEU A 87 3.65 12.04 5.43
CA LEU A 87 3.50 12.68 4.14
C LEU A 87 4.84 12.77 3.40
N LEU A 88 5.90 13.23 4.09
CA LEU A 88 7.24 13.34 3.53
C LEU A 88 7.75 11.97 3.06
N PHE A 89 7.65 10.93 3.89
CA PHE A 89 8.08 9.59 3.53
C PHE A 89 7.29 9.05 2.34
N LYS A 90 5.95 9.19 2.34
CA LYS A 90 5.06 8.59 1.34
C LYS A 90 5.00 9.33 0.02
N ILE A 91 5.37 10.61 -0.04
CA ILE A 91 5.57 11.33 -1.30
C ILE A 91 6.69 10.70 -2.13
N PHE A 92 7.79 10.32 -1.49
CA PHE A 92 8.92 9.67 -2.16
C PHE A 92 8.74 8.14 -2.21
N ASN A 93 8.05 7.60 -1.21
CA ASN A 93 7.75 6.18 -1.02
C ASN A 93 9.00 5.30 -1.18
N LYS A 94 10.14 5.79 -0.67
CA LYS A 94 11.47 5.19 -0.85
C LYS A 94 12.31 5.36 0.40
N ILE A 95 12.71 4.22 0.99
CA ILE A 95 13.49 4.15 2.23
C ILE A 95 14.81 4.91 2.09
N GLU A 96 15.54 4.69 0.98
CA GLU A 96 16.86 5.30 0.80
C GLU A 96 16.81 6.84 0.72
N THR A 97 15.68 7.41 0.26
CA THR A 97 15.47 8.87 0.25
C THR A 97 15.29 9.40 1.66
N TRP A 98 14.49 8.71 2.48
CA TRP A 98 14.31 9.06 3.89
C TRP A 98 15.63 8.98 4.66
N GLU A 99 16.34 7.86 4.55
CA GLU A 99 17.63 7.67 5.24
C GLU A 99 18.66 8.74 4.85
N SER A 100 18.66 9.16 3.57
CA SER A 100 19.54 10.24 3.10
C SER A 100 19.17 11.61 3.68
N LEU A 101 17.87 11.88 3.86
CA LEU A 101 17.39 13.10 4.53
C LEU A 101 17.76 13.06 6.01
N SER A 102 17.41 11.98 6.73
CA SER A 102 17.70 11.82 8.16
C SER A 102 19.20 11.90 8.45
N LYS A 103 20.05 11.31 7.61
CA LYS A 103 21.51 11.39 7.79
C LYS A 103 22.06 12.83 7.69
N LYS A 104 21.46 13.67 6.84
CA LYS A 104 21.93 15.05 6.62
C LYS A 104 21.27 16.07 7.55
N ILE A 105 20.02 15.83 7.96
CA ILE A 105 19.22 16.76 8.78
C ILE A 105 19.26 16.39 10.27
N GLY A 106 19.44 15.10 10.58
CA GLY A 106 19.20 14.57 11.91
C GLY A 106 17.70 14.26 12.09
N ASP A 107 17.13 14.78 13.17
CA ASP A 107 15.71 14.60 13.48
C ASP A 107 14.82 15.34 12.46
N ILE A 108 13.97 14.59 11.75
CA ILE A 108 13.05 15.14 10.76
C ILE A 108 11.78 15.57 11.49
N SER A 109 11.63 16.89 11.64
CA SER A 109 10.49 17.52 12.29
C SER A 109 9.91 18.66 11.44
N PHE A 110 8.60 18.86 11.54
CA PHE A 110 7.91 19.99 10.93
C PHE A 110 8.31 21.31 11.59
N LYS A 111 8.44 21.35 12.92
CA LYS A 111 8.90 22.53 13.68
C LYS A 111 10.21 23.11 13.14
N ASN A 112 11.14 22.24 12.74
CA ASN A 112 12.46 22.62 12.22
C ASN A 112 12.54 22.55 10.69
N TYR A 113 11.42 22.36 10.00
CA TYR A 113 11.38 22.23 8.56
C TYR A 113 11.83 23.53 7.87
N LYS A 114 12.74 23.40 6.90
CA LYS A 114 13.21 24.50 6.04
C LYS A 114 13.21 24.03 4.59
N TYR A 115 12.34 24.62 3.78
CA TYR A 115 12.14 24.23 2.38
C TYR A 115 13.46 24.13 1.59
N GLU A 116 14.32 25.14 1.72
CA GLU A 116 15.57 25.28 0.98
C GLU A 116 16.55 24.15 1.31
N LEU A 117 16.59 23.70 2.58
CA LEU A 117 17.45 22.61 3.01
C LEU A 117 17.02 21.28 2.40
N TYR A 118 15.72 20.98 2.43
CA TYR A 118 15.18 19.74 1.85
C TYR A 118 15.30 19.75 0.32
N ASP A 119 15.01 20.87 -0.35
CA ASP A 119 15.21 21.01 -1.79
C ASP A 119 16.67 20.76 -2.20
N LYS A 120 17.62 21.38 -1.48
CA LYS A 120 19.06 21.19 -1.74
C LYS A 120 19.45 19.72 -1.61
N ILE A 121 19.10 19.07 -0.50
CA ILE A 121 19.47 17.67 -0.26
C ILE A 121 18.91 16.74 -1.33
N LEU A 122 17.63 16.90 -1.68
CA LEU A 122 16.98 16.09 -2.71
C LEU A 122 17.58 16.34 -4.10
N THR A 123 17.88 17.60 -4.41
CA THR A 123 18.56 17.98 -5.64
C THR A 123 19.93 17.32 -5.73
N ASP A 124 20.74 17.36 -4.66
CA ASP A 124 22.06 16.72 -4.61
C ASP A 124 21.99 15.20 -4.87
N ILE A 125 20.96 14.53 -4.33
CA ILE A 125 20.77 13.09 -4.59
C ILE A 125 20.45 12.85 -6.07
N MET A 126 19.60 13.69 -6.66
CA MET A 126 19.24 13.59 -8.07
C MET A 126 20.41 13.90 -9.00
N THR A 127 21.23 14.92 -8.70
CA THR A 127 22.41 15.27 -9.51
C THR A 127 23.49 14.21 -9.43
N SER A 128 23.55 13.42 -8.34
CA SER A 128 24.40 12.23 -8.23
C SER A 128 23.85 11.01 -9.00
N GLY A 129 22.85 11.18 -9.87
CA GLY A 129 22.25 10.11 -10.68
C GLY A 129 21.33 9.14 -9.91
N LYS A 130 21.00 9.43 -8.65
CA LYS A 130 20.13 8.56 -7.84
C LYS A 130 18.68 9.03 -7.90
N ALA A 131 17.76 8.10 -8.15
CA ALA A 131 16.33 8.40 -8.08
C ALA A 131 15.89 8.63 -6.62
N ILE A 132 15.04 9.63 -6.39
CA ILE A 132 14.47 9.93 -5.05
C ILE A 132 13.06 9.37 -4.86
N TYR A 133 12.39 8.92 -5.91
CA TYR A 133 11.09 8.27 -5.84
C TYR A 133 11.23 6.76 -6.05
N SER A 134 10.34 5.97 -5.45
CA SER A 134 10.18 4.57 -5.85
C SER A 134 9.32 4.45 -7.10
N GLY A 135 9.41 3.29 -7.77
CA GLY A 135 8.56 2.98 -8.93
C GLY A 135 7.13 2.53 -8.58
N ALA A 136 6.74 2.55 -7.29
CA ALA A 136 5.43 2.06 -6.87
C ALA A 136 4.31 3.08 -7.05
N TYR A 137 4.58 4.38 -6.84
CA TYR A 137 3.59 5.46 -6.93
C TYR A 137 3.87 6.37 -8.11
N ILE A 138 2.88 6.54 -8.99
CA ILE A 138 2.92 7.56 -10.02
C ILE A 138 2.52 8.88 -9.37
N MET A 139 3.51 9.65 -8.94
CA MET A 139 3.26 11.00 -8.44
C MET A 139 3.04 11.97 -9.63
N THR A 140 2.03 12.83 -9.59
CA THR A 140 1.87 13.90 -10.60
C THR A 140 2.89 15.02 -10.38
N SER A 141 3.19 15.86 -11.38
CA SER A 141 4.29 16.84 -11.26
C SER A 141 4.05 17.98 -10.26
N GLY A 142 2.78 18.36 -10.06
CA GLY A 142 2.37 19.53 -9.26
C GLY A 142 2.73 20.89 -9.85
N ARG A 143 3.32 20.94 -11.05
CA ARG A 143 3.83 22.19 -11.65
C ARG A 143 2.72 23.20 -11.94
N SER A 144 1.54 22.75 -12.38
CA SER A 144 0.40 23.64 -12.65
C SER A 144 -0.14 24.32 -11.39
N THR A 145 0.13 23.76 -10.20
CA THR A 145 -0.33 24.30 -8.92
C THR A 145 0.74 25.17 -8.26
N PHE A 146 1.98 24.69 -8.19
CA PHE A 146 3.04 25.34 -7.39
C PHE A 146 4.14 26.00 -8.24
N GLY A 147 4.10 25.87 -9.57
CA GLY A 147 4.96 26.62 -10.50
C GLY A 147 6.40 26.14 -10.64
N TYR A 148 6.92 25.24 -9.79
CA TYR A 148 8.32 24.81 -9.87
C TYR A 148 8.55 23.83 -11.02
N SER A 149 9.68 24.01 -11.72
CA SER A 149 10.09 23.15 -12.84
C SER A 149 10.45 21.72 -12.39
N LYS A 150 11.05 21.58 -11.21
CA LYS A 150 11.40 20.28 -10.62
C LYS A 150 10.26 19.76 -9.75
N LYS A 151 9.91 18.49 -9.92
CA LYS A 151 8.76 17.85 -9.28
C LYS A 151 8.84 17.79 -7.75
N HIS A 152 10.02 17.51 -7.19
CA HIS A 152 10.16 17.40 -5.73
C HIS A 152 9.94 18.72 -5.01
N ARG A 153 10.27 19.85 -5.65
CA ARG A 153 9.95 21.19 -5.16
C ARG A 153 8.45 21.41 -5.01
N ASN A 154 7.67 21.06 -6.03
CA ASN A 154 6.20 21.13 -5.96
C ASN A 154 5.63 20.21 -4.87
N HIS A 155 6.22 19.03 -4.66
CA HIS A 155 5.77 18.13 -3.60
C HIS A 155 6.11 18.64 -2.19
N LEU A 156 7.27 19.26 -1.99
CA LEU A 156 7.59 19.93 -0.74
C LEU A 156 6.59 21.06 -0.45
N LYS A 157 6.21 21.84 -1.48
CA LYS A 157 5.15 22.85 -1.36
C LYS A 157 3.77 22.26 -1.08
N LEU A 158 3.45 21.09 -1.63
CA LEU A 158 2.22 20.39 -1.27
C LEU A 158 2.18 20.02 0.21
N ILE A 159 3.30 19.51 0.76
CA ILE A 159 3.39 19.19 2.18
C ILE A 159 3.22 20.48 3.00
N GLU A 160 3.94 21.56 2.69
CA GLU A 160 3.76 22.85 3.38
C GLU A 160 2.30 23.31 3.35
N PHE A 161 1.64 23.21 2.19
CA PHE A 161 0.24 23.58 2.04
C PHE A 161 -0.66 22.75 2.96
N MET A 162 -0.51 21.42 2.98
CA MET A 162 -1.28 20.52 3.85
C MET A 162 -1.03 20.79 5.35
N MET A 163 0.23 21.05 5.74
CA MET A 163 0.58 21.32 7.14
C MET A 163 0.12 22.71 7.61
N ASN A 164 0.15 23.72 6.73
CA ASN A 164 -0.35 25.07 7.03
C ASN A 164 -1.88 25.11 7.10
N ASP A 165 -2.54 24.24 6.33
CA ASP A 165 -3.98 24.03 6.37
C ASP A 165 -4.44 23.16 7.55
N LYS A 166 -3.56 22.89 8.52
CA LYS A 166 -3.86 22.16 9.78
C LYS A 166 -4.53 20.81 9.53
N LEU A 167 -4.03 20.07 8.54
CA LEU A 167 -4.61 18.78 8.16
C LEU A 167 -4.68 17.79 9.34
N ASP A 168 -3.72 17.81 10.26
CA ASP A 168 -3.75 16.98 11.47
C ASP A 168 -4.97 17.27 12.36
N GLU A 169 -5.32 18.55 12.55
CA GLU A 169 -6.54 18.95 13.28
C GLU A 169 -7.79 18.46 12.53
N LYS A 170 -7.86 18.66 11.22
CA LYS A 170 -8.99 18.20 10.39
C LYS A 170 -9.17 16.69 10.45
N ILE A 171 -8.07 15.92 10.42
CA ILE A 171 -8.12 14.45 10.53
C ILE A 171 -8.73 14.02 11.86
N SER A 172 -8.41 14.71 12.96
CA SER A 172 -8.90 14.37 14.31
C SER A 172 -10.43 14.48 14.45
N GLU A 173 -11.07 15.29 13.61
CA GLU A 173 -12.51 15.51 13.61
C GLU A 173 -13.27 14.45 12.80
N LEU A 174 -12.59 13.76 11.88
CA LEU A 174 -13.21 12.78 10.99
C LEU A 174 -13.67 11.52 11.73
N LYS A 175 -14.64 10.82 11.13
CA LYS A 175 -15.28 9.62 11.71
C LYS A 175 -15.17 8.37 10.86
N SER A 176 -14.58 8.46 9.66
CA SER A 176 -14.44 7.31 8.77
C SER A 176 -13.24 7.41 7.84
N LEU A 177 -12.80 6.24 7.36
CA LEU A 177 -11.72 6.14 6.35
C LEU A 177 -12.13 6.79 5.02
N GLU A 178 -13.42 6.75 4.68
CA GLU A 178 -13.96 7.41 3.48
C GLU A 178 -13.84 8.93 3.56
N SER A 179 -14.21 9.54 4.70
CA SER A 179 -14.06 10.99 4.86
C SER A 179 -12.59 11.40 4.83
N LEU A 180 -11.68 10.59 5.38
CA LEU A 180 -10.24 10.82 5.28
C LEU A 180 -9.76 10.76 3.82
N PHE A 181 -10.23 9.78 3.06
CA PHE A 181 -9.95 9.66 1.64
C PHE A 181 -10.39 10.92 0.87
N TYR A 182 -11.61 11.40 1.07
CA TYR A 182 -12.12 12.58 0.36
C TYR A 182 -11.42 13.87 0.79
N LEU A 183 -11.09 14.03 2.08
CA LEU A 183 -10.28 15.15 2.56
C LEU A 183 -8.89 15.16 1.91
N LEU A 184 -8.22 14.01 1.83
CA LEU A 184 -6.91 13.94 1.18
C LEU A 184 -7.03 14.22 -0.32
N LYS A 185 -8.06 13.70 -0.98
CA LYS A 185 -8.32 13.92 -2.40
C LYS A 185 -8.63 15.38 -2.75
N SER A 186 -9.14 16.19 -1.81
CA SER A 186 -9.38 17.61 -2.08
C SER A 186 -8.11 18.43 -2.21
N TYR A 187 -6.96 17.92 -1.76
CA TYR A 187 -5.69 18.59 -1.95
C TYR A 187 -5.18 18.45 -3.40
N PRO A 188 -4.49 19.47 -3.93
CA PRO A 188 -3.90 19.42 -5.26
C PRO A 188 -3.01 18.19 -5.43
N THR A 189 -2.97 17.63 -6.64
CA THR A 189 -2.09 16.50 -7.02
C THR A 189 -2.42 15.15 -6.39
N ILE A 190 -3.34 15.09 -5.42
CA ILE A 190 -3.77 13.85 -4.77
C ILE A 190 -5.00 13.28 -5.51
N GLY A 191 -4.74 12.39 -6.48
CA GLY A 191 -5.80 11.62 -7.14
C GLY A 191 -6.32 10.46 -6.29
N ASN A 192 -7.35 9.76 -6.77
CA ASN A 192 -7.99 8.65 -6.05
C ASN A 192 -6.99 7.60 -5.53
N PHE A 193 -6.04 7.19 -6.36
CA PHE A 193 -5.05 6.19 -5.93
C PHE A 193 -4.20 6.69 -4.74
N LEU A 194 -3.65 7.90 -4.83
CA LEU A 194 -2.82 8.46 -3.75
C LEU A 194 -3.64 8.75 -2.50
N GLY A 195 -4.85 9.31 -2.64
CA GLY A 195 -5.75 9.56 -1.53
C GLY A 195 -6.03 8.29 -0.72
N TYR A 196 -6.31 7.17 -1.39
CA TYR A 196 -6.59 5.91 -0.69
C TYR A 196 -5.34 5.30 -0.05
N GLN A 197 -4.19 5.38 -0.72
CA GLN A 197 -2.92 4.92 -0.14
C GLN A 197 -2.53 5.73 1.09
N TYR A 198 -2.66 7.06 1.04
CA TYR A 198 -2.34 7.95 2.16
C TYR A 198 -3.34 7.80 3.30
N ALA A 199 -4.64 7.65 3.03
CA ALA A 199 -5.63 7.36 4.05
C ALA A 199 -5.28 6.07 4.82
N THR A 200 -4.89 5.01 4.09
CA THR A 200 -4.43 3.75 4.70
C THR A 200 -3.16 3.95 5.54
N ASP A 201 -2.16 4.65 4.99
CA ASP A 201 -0.88 4.87 5.67
C ASP A 201 -1.03 5.72 6.95
N ILE A 202 -1.88 6.75 6.91
CA ILE A 202 -2.24 7.56 8.08
C ILE A 202 -2.99 6.71 9.10
N ASN A 203 -3.92 5.85 8.66
CA ASN A 203 -4.67 4.97 9.55
C ASN A 203 -3.81 3.86 10.19
N TYR A 204 -2.54 3.70 9.84
CA TYR A 204 -1.62 2.87 10.64
C TYR A 204 -1.12 3.57 11.90
N SER A 205 -1.20 4.91 11.96
CA SER A 205 -0.78 5.73 13.10
C SER A 205 -1.89 5.90 14.15
N LEU A 206 -1.58 6.67 15.21
CA LEU A 206 -2.56 7.09 16.22
C LEU A 206 -3.33 8.36 15.83
N LEU A 207 -3.13 8.90 14.62
CA LEU A 207 -3.89 10.05 14.12
C LEU A 207 -5.39 9.72 13.94
N CYS A 208 -5.70 8.47 13.66
CA CYS A 208 -7.07 7.97 13.56
C CYS A 208 -7.13 6.45 13.78
N ASP A 209 -8.33 5.95 14.09
CA ASP A 209 -8.60 4.53 14.22
C ASP A 209 -9.88 4.11 13.48
N PHE A 210 -9.86 4.30 12.17
CA PHE A 210 -10.97 3.92 11.32
C PHE A 210 -10.89 2.44 10.96
N ASN A 211 -12.06 1.80 10.82
CA ASN A 211 -12.14 0.41 10.43
C ASN A 211 -11.74 0.27 8.94
N GLU A 212 -10.75 -0.58 8.67
CA GLU A 212 -10.22 -0.84 7.33
C GLU A 212 -11.19 -1.61 6.43
N MET A 213 -12.31 -2.07 6.99
CA MET A 213 -13.44 -2.68 6.27
C MET A 213 -14.50 -1.68 5.81
N ASP A 214 -14.41 -0.40 6.17
CA ASP A 214 -15.46 0.59 5.86
C ASP A 214 -15.36 1.10 4.42
N PHE A 215 -14.15 1.25 3.87
CA PHE A 215 -13.94 1.93 2.61
C PHE A 215 -12.81 1.33 1.76
N VAL A 216 -13.05 1.23 0.45
CA VAL A 216 -12.05 0.80 -0.53
C VAL A 216 -12.23 1.48 -1.87
N PHE A 217 -11.11 1.86 -2.47
CA PHE A 217 -11.06 2.40 -3.83
C PHE A 217 -10.12 1.57 -4.73
N PRO A 218 -10.62 0.97 -5.83
CA PRO A 218 -9.78 0.18 -6.73
C PRO A 218 -8.87 1.07 -7.58
N GLY A 219 -7.55 0.88 -7.45
CA GLY A 219 -6.58 1.46 -8.38
C GLY A 219 -6.56 0.74 -9.74
N PRO A 220 -5.87 1.28 -10.76
CA PRO A 220 -5.86 0.71 -12.12
C PRO A 220 -5.47 -0.77 -12.19
N GLY A 221 -4.45 -1.19 -11.43
CA GLY A 221 -4.06 -2.61 -11.39
C GLY A 221 -5.12 -3.51 -10.78
N ALA A 222 -5.87 -3.04 -9.78
CA ALA A 222 -6.96 -3.82 -9.21
C ALA A 222 -8.16 -3.92 -10.17
N LEU A 223 -8.45 -2.86 -10.93
CA LEU A 223 -9.46 -2.90 -11.99
C LEU A 223 -9.11 -3.96 -13.06
N ASP A 224 -7.84 -4.01 -13.49
CA ASP A 224 -7.35 -5.08 -14.38
C ASP A 224 -7.53 -6.47 -13.75
N GLY A 225 -7.18 -6.62 -12.47
CA GLY A 225 -7.29 -7.88 -11.74
C GLY A 225 -8.73 -8.38 -11.62
N ILE A 226 -9.65 -7.47 -11.29
CA ILE A 226 -11.08 -7.73 -11.25
C ILE A 226 -11.58 -8.19 -12.62
N LYS A 227 -11.23 -7.47 -13.70
CA LYS A 227 -11.64 -7.83 -15.06
C LYS A 227 -11.16 -9.22 -15.46
N LYS A 228 -9.96 -9.62 -15.02
CA LYS A 228 -9.46 -10.97 -15.29
C LYS A 228 -10.14 -12.02 -14.43
N CYS A 229 -10.44 -11.73 -13.16
CA CYS A 229 -11.07 -12.66 -12.22
C CYS A 229 -12.56 -12.89 -12.50
N PHE A 230 -13.25 -11.92 -13.11
CA PHE A 230 -14.69 -12.00 -13.34
C PHE A 230 -15.00 -11.73 -14.81
N THR A 231 -15.65 -12.70 -15.45
CA THR A 231 -16.16 -12.50 -16.82
C THR A 231 -17.34 -11.54 -16.85
N ASP A 232 -18.10 -11.50 -15.75
CA ASP A 232 -19.20 -10.59 -15.49
C ASP A 232 -19.22 -10.24 -13.99
N ILE A 233 -19.22 -8.95 -13.65
CA ILE A 233 -19.31 -8.50 -12.25
C ILE A 233 -20.76 -8.38 -11.79
N GLY A 234 -21.74 -8.62 -12.65
CA GLY A 234 -23.16 -8.48 -12.35
C GLY A 234 -23.53 -7.04 -12.01
N GLY A 235 -24.46 -6.86 -11.08
CA GLY A 235 -24.91 -5.54 -10.60
C GLY A 235 -23.94 -4.82 -9.65
N TYR A 236 -22.70 -5.31 -9.50
CA TYR A 236 -21.75 -4.81 -8.51
C TYR A 236 -20.80 -3.77 -9.10
N SER A 237 -20.45 -2.74 -8.33
CA SER A 237 -19.30 -1.90 -8.65
C SER A 237 -17.99 -2.63 -8.38
N GLN A 238 -16.85 -2.11 -8.86
CA GLN A 238 -15.55 -2.73 -8.59
C GLN A 238 -15.17 -2.66 -7.10
N SER A 239 -15.60 -1.63 -6.37
CA SER A 239 -15.45 -1.59 -4.91
C SER A 239 -16.30 -2.67 -4.24
N ASP A 240 -17.52 -2.91 -4.73
CA ASP A 240 -18.37 -3.97 -4.19
C ASP A 240 -17.81 -5.36 -4.51
N ILE A 241 -17.15 -5.54 -5.66
CA ILE A 241 -16.43 -6.79 -5.96
C ILE A 241 -15.30 -7.03 -4.95
N ILE A 242 -14.56 -6.00 -4.54
CA ILE A 242 -13.54 -6.17 -3.50
C ILE A 242 -14.19 -6.62 -2.19
N LYS A 243 -15.26 -5.94 -1.74
CA LYS A 243 -16.02 -6.33 -0.54
C LYS A 243 -16.54 -7.77 -0.65
N TYR A 244 -17.15 -8.12 -1.78
CA TYR A 244 -17.66 -9.46 -2.08
C TYR A 244 -16.57 -10.53 -1.96
N VAL A 245 -15.36 -10.26 -2.44
CA VAL A 245 -14.24 -11.21 -2.33
C VAL A 245 -13.71 -11.29 -0.91
N THR A 246 -13.58 -10.15 -0.21
CA THR A 246 -13.13 -10.12 1.19
C THR A 246 -14.07 -10.86 2.13
N ASP A 247 -15.39 -10.68 1.99
CA ASP A 247 -16.40 -11.33 2.83
C ASP A 247 -16.44 -12.85 2.64
N ARG A 248 -15.92 -13.34 1.52
CA ARG A 248 -15.93 -14.76 1.16
C ARG A 248 -14.60 -15.46 1.38
N GLN A 249 -13.58 -14.78 1.93
CA GLN A 249 -12.22 -15.30 1.96
C GLN A 249 -12.13 -16.70 2.60
N GLU A 250 -12.78 -16.93 3.74
CA GLU A 250 -12.76 -18.23 4.42
C GLU A 250 -13.48 -19.31 3.60
N LYS A 251 -14.61 -18.95 2.98
CA LYS A 251 -15.37 -19.86 2.10
C LYS A 251 -14.57 -20.27 0.87
N GLU A 252 -13.84 -19.34 0.27
CA GLU A 252 -13.07 -19.62 -0.96
C GLU A 252 -11.78 -20.38 -0.66
N VAL A 253 -11.12 -20.09 0.47
CA VAL A 253 -10.00 -20.88 0.99
C VAL A 253 -10.43 -22.32 1.23
N LEU A 254 -11.58 -22.54 1.90
CA LEU A 254 -12.13 -23.89 2.13
C LEU A 254 -12.53 -24.58 0.82
N ARG A 255 -13.22 -23.87 -0.09
CA ARG A 255 -13.67 -24.44 -1.38
C ARG A 255 -12.50 -24.97 -2.22
N LEU A 256 -11.36 -24.31 -2.13
CA LEU A 256 -10.16 -24.65 -2.90
C LEU A 256 -9.16 -25.52 -2.14
N ASP A 257 -9.50 -25.95 -0.91
CA ASP A 257 -8.64 -26.73 -0.03
C ASP A 257 -7.25 -26.09 0.16
N LEU A 258 -7.23 -24.80 0.50
CA LEU A 258 -6.01 -24.01 0.65
C LEU A 258 -5.62 -23.85 2.13
N ASP A 259 -4.34 -24.01 2.45
CA ASP A 259 -3.75 -23.69 3.75
C ASP A 259 -3.36 -22.19 3.83
N PHE A 260 -4.35 -21.30 3.81
CA PHE A 260 -4.10 -19.85 3.95
C PHE A 260 -3.79 -19.49 5.40
N LYS A 261 -2.58 -18.98 5.64
CA LYS A 261 -2.14 -18.49 6.95
C LYS A 261 -2.48 -17.01 7.11
N ASP A 262 -3.36 -16.69 8.05
CA ASP A 262 -3.72 -15.32 8.37
C ASP A 262 -2.60 -14.59 9.14
N LEU A 263 -2.79 -13.29 9.42
CA LEU A 263 -1.80 -12.50 10.14
C LEU A 263 -1.99 -12.63 11.67
N TRP A 264 -1.85 -13.86 12.19
CA TRP A 264 -2.00 -14.23 13.59
C TRP A 264 -3.38 -13.91 14.19
N GLY A 265 -4.43 -14.36 13.50
CA GLY A 265 -5.84 -14.14 13.84
C GLY A 265 -6.44 -12.88 13.23
N ARG A 266 -5.65 -12.13 12.44
CA ARG A 266 -6.16 -11.00 11.65
C ARG A 266 -6.38 -11.45 10.21
N ARG A 267 -7.65 -11.48 9.79
CA ARG A 267 -8.07 -11.76 8.41
C ARG A 267 -7.67 -10.65 7.43
N LEU A 268 -7.68 -10.95 6.13
CA LEU A 268 -7.45 -9.95 5.08
C LEU A 268 -8.48 -8.82 5.19
N GLN A 269 -8.02 -7.58 5.10
CA GLN A 269 -8.87 -6.40 5.03
C GLN A 269 -9.16 -6.00 3.57
N LEU A 270 -10.06 -5.03 3.35
CA LEU A 270 -10.38 -4.57 1.99
C LEU A 270 -9.15 -4.09 1.22
N ILE A 271 -8.24 -3.36 1.87
CA ILE A 271 -6.99 -2.90 1.25
C ILE A 271 -6.08 -4.06 0.81
N ASP A 272 -6.04 -5.14 1.58
CA ASP A 272 -5.25 -6.32 1.27
C ASP A 272 -5.83 -7.03 0.05
N CYS A 273 -7.15 -7.23 0.00
CA CYS A 273 -7.81 -7.81 -1.16
C CYS A 273 -7.71 -6.91 -2.41
N GLN A 274 -7.83 -5.59 -2.26
CA GLN A 274 -7.61 -4.64 -3.35
C GLN A 274 -6.20 -4.75 -3.92
N ASN A 275 -5.18 -4.89 -3.07
CA ASN A 275 -3.80 -5.08 -3.50
C ASN A 275 -3.59 -6.44 -4.18
N LEU A 276 -4.18 -7.50 -3.65
CA LEU A 276 -4.14 -8.83 -4.26
C LEU A 276 -4.72 -8.83 -5.68
N PHE A 277 -5.76 -8.03 -5.97
CA PHE A 277 -6.22 -7.87 -7.35
C PHE A 277 -5.16 -7.23 -8.27
N CYS A 278 -4.44 -6.23 -7.78
CA CYS A 278 -3.33 -5.64 -8.55
C CYS A 278 -2.21 -6.67 -8.82
N GLU A 279 -1.92 -7.52 -7.84
CA GLU A 279 -0.87 -8.52 -7.97
C GLU A 279 -1.31 -9.73 -8.80
N VAL A 280 -2.58 -10.16 -8.73
CA VAL A 280 -3.10 -11.25 -9.57
C VAL A 280 -3.19 -10.82 -11.04
N ASP A 281 -3.49 -9.54 -11.33
CA ASP A 281 -3.36 -9.01 -12.69
C ASP A 281 -1.94 -9.26 -13.20
N LYS A 282 -0.92 -8.90 -12.41
CA LYS A 282 0.48 -9.09 -12.77
C LYS A 282 0.83 -10.57 -12.97
N TYR A 283 0.45 -11.42 -12.01
CA TYR A 283 0.76 -12.86 -12.02
C TYR A 283 0.09 -13.57 -13.21
N SER A 284 -1.19 -13.30 -13.44
CA SER A 284 -1.98 -13.91 -14.52
C SER A 284 -1.49 -13.58 -15.93
N ARG A 285 -0.67 -12.53 -16.13
CA ARG A 285 -0.04 -12.26 -17.43
C ARG A 285 0.84 -13.41 -17.92
N VAL A 286 1.39 -14.20 -16.98
CA VAL A 286 2.21 -15.37 -17.28
C VAL A 286 1.40 -16.65 -17.08
N ALA A 287 0.64 -16.77 -15.98
CA ALA A 287 -0.13 -17.99 -15.69
C ALA A 287 -1.36 -18.18 -16.61
N HIS A 288 -1.92 -17.10 -17.14
CA HIS A 288 -3.12 -17.10 -18.00
C HIS A 288 -2.98 -16.07 -19.13
N PRO A 289 -2.02 -16.26 -20.06
CA PRO A 289 -1.69 -15.27 -21.08
C PRO A 289 -2.84 -14.95 -22.05
N ASP A 290 -3.81 -15.86 -22.16
CA ASP A 290 -4.99 -15.72 -23.02
C ASP A 290 -6.12 -14.87 -22.40
N ILE A 291 -5.97 -14.45 -21.14
CA ILE A 291 -6.98 -13.62 -20.45
C ILE A 291 -6.44 -12.19 -20.32
N ASP A 292 -7.02 -11.29 -21.09
CA ASP A 292 -6.64 -9.89 -21.10
C ASP A 292 -7.29 -9.09 -19.94
N GLY A 293 -6.53 -8.11 -19.44
CA GLY A 293 -7.04 -7.05 -18.57
C GLY A 293 -7.55 -5.86 -19.39
N ILE A 294 -8.05 -4.84 -18.69
CA ILE A 294 -8.49 -3.57 -19.29
C ILE A 294 -7.35 -2.88 -20.05
N SER A 295 -6.14 -2.87 -19.47
CA SER A 295 -5.02 -2.11 -20.01
C SER A 295 -4.22 -2.85 -21.11
N GLY A 296 -4.56 -4.10 -21.44
CA GLY A 296 -3.80 -4.92 -22.39
C GLY A 296 -2.34 -5.24 -22.01
N ARG A 297 -1.94 -5.08 -20.74
CA ARG A 297 -0.56 -5.33 -20.30
C ARG A 297 -0.26 -6.84 -20.27
N LYS A 298 0.69 -7.29 -21.09
CA LYS A 298 1.04 -8.73 -21.23
C LYS A 298 2.33 -9.19 -20.55
N ARG A 299 3.18 -8.27 -20.05
CA ARG A 299 4.49 -8.62 -19.46
C ARG A 299 4.64 -8.12 -18.02
N ILE A 300 5.43 -8.85 -17.23
CA ILE A 300 5.90 -8.41 -15.91
C ILE A 300 7.29 -7.81 -16.07
N LYS A 301 7.41 -6.49 -15.86
CA LYS A 301 8.68 -5.77 -16.07
C LYS A 301 9.67 -5.95 -14.91
N GLN A 302 9.19 -6.15 -13.69
CA GLN A 302 10.03 -6.18 -12.49
C GLN A 302 10.47 -7.60 -12.17
N ILE A 303 11.76 -7.85 -12.28
CA ILE A 303 12.41 -9.11 -11.89
C ILE A 303 12.74 -9.04 -10.40
N TYR A 304 12.50 -10.12 -9.68
CA TYR A 304 12.91 -10.25 -8.30
C TYR A 304 14.43 -10.48 -8.25
N ARG A 305 15.13 -9.66 -7.48
CA ARG A 305 16.55 -9.86 -7.17
C ARG A 305 16.70 -9.88 -5.67
N GLN A 306 17.16 -11.01 -5.14
CA GLN A 306 17.52 -11.12 -3.74
C GLN A 306 18.71 -10.18 -3.47
N LYS A 307 18.55 -9.23 -2.56
CA LYS A 307 19.68 -8.38 -2.13
C LYS A 307 20.60 -9.23 -1.25
N LYS A 308 21.92 -9.18 -1.50
CA LYS A 308 22.95 -9.91 -0.74
C LYS A 308 22.91 -9.60 0.76
N ASN A 309 22.58 -8.35 1.13
CA ASN A 309 22.39 -7.92 2.51
C ASN A 309 20.89 -7.79 2.80
N ASN A 310 20.18 -8.91 2.80
CA ASN A 310 18.77 -8.92 3.16
C ASN A 310 18.69 -8.80 4.68
N SER A 311 18.69 -7.56 5.20
CA SER A 311 18.42 -7.34 6.62
C SER A 311 17.10 -8.03 6.97
N ILE A 312 17.14 -8.86 8.00
CA ILE A 312 15.96 -9.52 8.54
C ILE A 312 14.97 -8.42 8.90
N ILE A 313 13.76 -8.50 8.36
CA ILE A 313 12.69 -7.58 8.74
C ILE A 313 12.16 -8.07 10.09
N ASN A 314 12.45 -7.32 11.15
CA ASN A 314 11.82 -7.54 12.45
C ASN A 314 10.38 -7.02 12.34
N TYR A 315 9.46 -7.88 11.92
CA TYR A 315 8.08 -7.49 11.63
C TYR A 315 7.39 -6.93 12.87
N TRP A 316 6.70 -5.81 12.68
CA TRP A 316 5.94 -5.14 13.72
C TRP A 316 4.82 -4.34 13.06
N TYR A 317 3.64 -4.36 13.68
CA TYR A 317 2.40 -3.84 13.10
C TYR A 317 1.79 -2.78 14.02
N PRO A 318 0.82 -1.98 13.52
CA PRO A 318 0.12 -1.01 14.35
C PRO A 318 -0.37 -1.63 15.68
N PRO A 319 -0.03 -1.06 16.85
CA PRO A 319 -0.36 -1.65 18.15
C PRO A 319 -1.86 -1.90 18.34
N LYS A 320 -2.70 -1.03 17.75
CA LYS A 320 -4.16 -1.15 17.74
C LYS A 320 -4.68 -2.46 17.12
N TRP A 321 -3.87 -3.14 16.31
CA TRP A 321 -4.21 -4.46 15.78
C TRP A 321 -4.02 -5.60 16.78
N LYS A 322 -3.31 -5.37 17.90
CA LYS A 322 -3.11 -6.34 19.00
C LYS A 322 -2.55 -7.71 18.57
N ILE A 323 -1.69 -7.73 17.55
CA ILE A 323 -1.03 -8.95 17.04
C ILE A 323 0.45 -9.07 17.40
N ASN A 324 1.09 -7.98 17.86
CA ASN A 324 2.56 -7.95 18.02
C ASN A 324 3.10 -8.96 19.03
N ASP A 325 2.33 -9.32 20.07
CA ASP A 325 2.78 -10.30 21.06
C ASP A 325 2.82 -11.73 20.51
N LYS A 326 2.04 -12.03 19.48
CA LYS A 326 2.05 -13.33 18.79
C LYS A 326 3.28 -13.49 17.87
N ILE A 327 3.97 -12.40 17.56
CA ILE A 327 5.15 -12.39 16.67
C ILE A 327 6.43 -12.66 17.46
N LYS A 328 6.51 -12.18 18.71
CA LYS A 328 7.71 -12.31 19.58
C LYS A 328 8.10 -13.76 19.86
N ASN A 329 7.20 -14.71 19.59
CA ASN A 329 7.38 -16.14 19.84
C ASN A 329 7.81 -16.92 18.58
N ILE A 330 8.28 -16.23 17.53
CA ILE A 330 8.69 -16.77 16.22
C ILE A 330 10.08 -16.25 15.89
#